data_AF-A0A8E0IDV1-F1
#
_entry.id   AF-A0A8E0IDV1-F1
#
_cell.length_a   1.000
_cell.length_b   1.000
_cell.length_c   1.000
_cell.angle_alpha   90.00
_cell.angle_beta   90.00
_cell.angle_gamma   90.00
#
_symmetry.space_group_name_H-M   'P 1'
#
loop_
_entity.id
_entity.type
_entity.pdbx_description
1 polymer ?
#
loop_
_entity_poly.entity_id
_entity_poly.type
_entity_poly.pdbx_seq_one_letter_code
_entity_poly.pdbx_strand_id
1 'polypeptide(L)'
;MKRMAETLGSILKRARMARHLTQQVVADDICSQPMLSAIENGRYTPNADLLIALCQRLGIDLNSLQLADNYAVGTATQFNQTVEKLCNQHQYTDLLKFLKQDDVISAIQSDTQTQAYYYYLSVATFQASDSPDLAQIKQILKLALASAPESQSILTRLIQITLALVSALGRHADQTTKWLAKATEQIDQTPFEPNVTVIYYLSALTQFNLGQDVKSAASAARGLEVAAAHDSHYLFANVYYLLAILAHRNDQADKQQLAEQRSVTFSELFKEPVYKPDH
;
A
#
# COMPACT_ATOMS: atom_id res chain seq x y z
N MET A 1 -23.48 -6.71 14.50
CA MET A 1 -22.16 -6.71 15.17
C MET A 1 -21.25 -5.73 14.45
N LYS A 2 -20.75 -4.68 15.11
CA LYS A 2 -19.73 -3.79 14.53
C LYS A 2 -18.46 -4.61 14.28
N ARG A 3 -18.01 -4.75 13.03
CA ARG A 3 -16.60 -5.08 12.76
C ARG A 3 -15.79 -3.92 13.35
N MET A 4 -15.08 -4.16 14.45
CA MET A 4 -14.09 -3.22 14.93
C MET A 4 -12.92 -3.27 13.95
N ALA A 5 -12.52 -2.10 13.45
CA ALA A 5 -11.32 -1.95 12.63
C ALA A 5 -10.14 -2.62 13.34
N GLU A 6 -9.42 -3.49 12.62
CA GLU A 6 -8.27 -4.19 13.19
C GLU A 6 -7.17 -3.19 13.58
N THR A 7 -6.67 -3.33 14.81
CA THR A 7 -5.57 -2.53 15.34
C THR A 7 -4.30 -3.39 15.44
N LEU A 8 -3.14 -2.73 15.51
CA LEU A 8 -1.87 -3.38 15.83
C LEU A 8 -1.99 -4.32 17.05
N GLY A 9 -2.65 -3.83 18.10
CA GLY A 9 -2.91 -4.60 19.31
C GLY A 9 -3.69 -5.89 19.04
N SER A 10 -4.73 -5.83 18.22
CA SER A 10 -5.50 -7.02 17.87
C SER A 10 -4.71 -8.02 17.02
N ILE A 11 -3.77 -7.56 16.18
CA ILE A 11 -2.88 -8.44 15.40
C ILE A 11 -1.95 -9.20 16.35
N LEU A 12 -1.25 -8.48 17.24
CA LEU A 12 -0.37 -9.10 18.24
C LEU A 12 -1.13 -10.11 19.11
N LYS A 13 -2.35 -9.74 19.54
CA LYS A 13 -3.23 -10.63 20.31
C LYS A 13 -3.60 -11.89 19.52
N ARG A 14 -3.93 -11.75 18.24
CA ARG A 14 -4.29 -12.87 17.36
C ARG A 14 -3.11 -13.81 17.15
N ALA A 15 -1.94 -13.28 16.81
CA ALA A 15 -0.70 -14.05 16.67
C ALA A 15 -0.34 -14.79 17.95
N ARG A 16 -0.46 -14.12 19.12
CA ARG A 16 -0.27 -14.74 20.43
C ARG A 16 -1.23 -15.90 20.66
N MET A 17 -2.52 -15.69 20.38
CA MET A 17 -3.55 -16.71 20.57
C MET A 17 -3.40 -17.90 19.62
N ALA A 18 -3.02 -17.64 18.36
CA ALA A 18 -2.73 -18.68 17.37
C ALA A 18 -1.56 -19.59 17.79
N ARG A 19 -0.62 -19.05 18.58
CA ARG A 19 0.51 -19.80 19.16
C ARG A 19 0.24 -20.33 20.58
N HIS A 20 -0.98 -20.16 21.09
CA HIS A 20 -1.39 -20.57 22.44
C HIS A 20 -0.51 -20.00 23.58
N LEU A 21 0.07 -18.81 23.40
CA LEU A 21 0.92 -18.17 24.40
C LEU A 21 0.11 -17.27 25.35
N THR A 22 0.52 -17.17 26.62
CA THR A 22 -0.05 -16.20 27.57
C THR A 22 0.61 -14.83 27.41
N GLN A 23 -0.06 -13.77 27.87
CA GLN A 23 0.55 -12.43 27.86
C GLN A 23 1.81 -12.37 28.73
N GLN A 24 1.87 -13.13 29.84
CA GLN A 24 3.10 -13.22 30.65
C GLN A 24 4.27 -13.75 29.85
N VAL A 25 4.07 -14.85 29.11
CA VAL A 25 5.13 -15.48 28.29
C VAL A 25 5.62 -14.57 27.18
N VAL A 26 4.73 -13.79 26.56
CA VAL A 26 5.12 -12.86 25.49
C VAL A 26 5.78 -11.60 26.04
N ALA A 27 5.33 -11.11 27.19
CA ALA A 27 5.86 -9.90 27.80
C ALA A 27 7.22 -10.13 28.49
N ASP A 28 7.55 -11.38 28.85
CA ASP A 28 8.78 -11.73 29.58
C ASP A 28 10.04 -11.18 28.89
N ASP A 29 10.87 -10.47 29.67
CA ASP A 29 12.06 -9.71 29.22
C ASP A 29 11.84 -8.64 28.14
N ILE A 30 10.58 -8.30 27.82
CA ILE A 30 10.22 -7.30 26.78
C ILE A 30 9.48 -6.12 27.39
N CYS A 31 8.42 -6.37 28.16
CA CYS A 31 7.64 -5.35 28.85
C CYS A 31 6.84 -5.95 30.02
N SER A 32 6.05 -5.13 30.72
CA SER A 32 5.15 -5.67 31.74
C SER A 32 3.91 -6.33 31.11
N GLN A 33 3.39 -7.39 31.72
CA GLN A 33 2.14 -8.01 31.26
C GLN A 33 0.96 -7.01 31.16
N PRO A 34 0.77 -6.06 32.10
CA PRO A 34 -0.24 -5.01 31.96
C PRO A 34 0.00 -4.11 30.75
N MET A 35 1.27 -3.79 30.43
CA MET A 35 1.61 -3.03 29.22
C MET A 35 1.26 -3.82 27.96
N LEU A 36 1.62 -5.10 27.86
CA LEU A 36 1.21 -5.93 26.72
C LEU A 36 -0.32 -6.01 26.62
N SER A 37 -1.03 -6.14 27.73
CA SER A 37 -2.49 -6.10 27.74
C SER A 37 -3.04 -4.74 27.26
N ALA A 38 -2.43 -3.62 27.65
CA ALA A 38 -2.80 -2.31 27.14
C ALA A 38 -2.57 -2.18 25.63
N ILE A 39 -1.44 -2.69 25.12
CA ILE A 39 -1.12 -2.75 23.69
C ILE A 39 -2.17 -3.58 22.95
N GLU A 40 -2.42 -4.81 23.38
CA GLU A 40 -3.36 -5.74 22.72
C GLU A 40 -4.80 -5.22 22.67
N ASN A 41 -5.16 -4.34 23.60
CA ASN A 41 -6.48 -3.70 23.64
C ASN A 41 -6.47 -2.27 23.08
N GLY A 42 -5.38 -1.84 22.43
CA GLY A 42 -5.28 -0.54 21.78
C GLY A 42 -5.27 0.67 22.72
N ARG A 43 -5.01 0.46 24.02
CA ARG A 43 -4.90 1.51 25.05
C ARG A 43 -3.49 2.12 25.15
N TYR A 44 -2.49 1.47 24.55
CA TYR A 44 -1.11 1.93 24.52
C TYR A 44 -0.49 1.65 23.15
N THR A 45 0.14 2.65 22.53
CA THR A 45 0.91 2.49 21.29
C THR A 45 2.36 2.23 21.66
N PRO A 46 2.93 1.04 21.38
CA PRO A 46 4.34 0.78 21.63
C PRO A 46 5.21 1.59 20.68
N ASN A 47 6.43 1.92 21.10
CA ASN A 47 7.45 2.41 20.18
C ASN A 47 7.96 1.28 19.26
N ALA A 48 8.75 1.62 18.25
CA ALA A 48 9.27 0.66 17.28
C ALA A 48 10.05 -0.47 17.94
N ASP A 49 10.96 -0.19 18.87
CA ASP A 49 11.79 -1.20 19.55
C ASP A 49 10.97 -2.24 20.31
N LEU A 50 10.00 -1.79 21.10
CA LEU A 50 9.09 -2.66 21.84
C LEU A 50 8.27 -3.52 20.86
N LEU A 51 7.82 -2.93 19.76
CA LEU A 51 7.04 -3.63 18.75
C LEU A 51 7.87 -4.71 18.02
N ILE A 52 9.13 -4.42 17.66
CA ILE A 52 10.07 -5.40 17.08
C ILE A 52 10.21 -6.60 18.01
N ALA A 53 10.48 -6.36 19.29
CA ALA A 53 10.69 -7.42 20.27
C ALA A 53 9.45 -8.32 20.41
N LEU A 54 8.25 -7.71 20.46
CA LEU A 54 6.99 -8.45 20.51
C LEU A 54 6.75 -9.26 19.23
N CYS A 55 6.97 -8.68 18.04
CA CYS A 55 6.81 -9.37 16.76
C CYS A 55 7.76 -10.57 16.65
N GLN A 56 9.03 -10.41 17.02
CA GLN A 56 10.03 -11.47 17.05
C GLN A 56 9.62 -12.61 18.00
N ARG A 57 9.17 -12.29 19.23
CA ARG A 57 8.69 -13.28 20.20
C ARG A 57 7.47 -14.04 19.69
N LEU A 58 6.59 -13.36 18.97
CA LEU A 58 5.40 -13.95 18.37
C LEU A 58 5.67 -14.66 17.04
N GLY A 59 6.93 -14.71 16.58
CA GLY A 59 7.31 -15.28 15.30
C GLY A 59 6.54 -14.67 14.14
N ILE A 60 6.22 -13.38 14.24
CA ILE A 60 5.72 -12.57 13.13
C ILE A 60 6.94 -12.25 12.29
N ASP A 61 6.97 -12.79 11.08
CA ASP A 61 8.08 -12.57 10.16
C ASP A 61 8.07 -11.12 9.71
N LEU A 62 9.01 -10.33 10.22
CA LEU A 62 9.25 -8.97 9.73
C LEU A 62 9.83 -8.98 8.30
N ASN A 63 10.11 -10.13 7.69
CA ASN A 63 10.48 -10.23 6.28
C ASN A 63 9.31 -10.65 5.37
N SER A 64 8.14 -11.02 5.92
CA SER A 64 6.90 -11.15 5.12
C SER A 64 6.40 -9.79 4.61
N LEU A 65 7.08 -8.71 5.01
CA LEU A 65 7.03 -7.36 4.49
C LEU A 65 7.54 -7.22 3.05
N GLN A 66 7.56 -8.30 2.26
CA GLN A 66 7.93 -8.22 0.86
C GLN A 66 7.15 -7.06 0.24
N LEU A 67 7.93 -6.09 -0.26
CA LEU A 67 7.44 -5.07 -1.17
C LEU A 67 6.61 -5.81 -2.20
N ALA A 68 5.38 -5.36 -2.41
CA ALA A 68 4.40 -6.19 -3.07
C ALA A 68 4.91 -6.75 -4.41
N ASP A 69 4.51 -7.98 -4.72
CA ASP A 69 5.09 -8.75 -5.82
C ASP A 69 5.28 -7.91 -7.08
N ASN A 70 6.51 -7.86 -7.56
CA ASN A 70 6.84 -7.12 -8.77
C ASN A 70 6.40 -7.93 -10.01
N TYR A 71 6.01 -7.21 -11.05
CA TYR A 71 5.59 -7.80 -12.31
C TYR A 71 6.78 -7.89 -13.26
N ALA A 72 7.00 -9.07 -13.87
CA ALA A 72 8.06 -9.23 -14.83
C ALA A 72 7.84 -8.36 -16.08
N VAL A 73 8.84 -7.56 -16.43
CA VAL A 73 8.85 -6.69 -17.62
C VAL A 73 9.48 -7.41 -18.82
N GLY A 74 10.32 -8.41 -18.59
CA GLY A 74 10.93 -9.20 -19.66
C GLY A 74 11.28 -10.62 -19.22
N THR A 75 11.85 -11.40 -20.13
CA THR A 75 12.27 -12.78 -19.86
C THR A 75 13.59 -12.88 -19.11
N ALA A 76 14.44 -11.85 -19.18
CA ALA A 76 15.70 -11.81 -18.47
C ALA A 76 15.50 -11.46 -16.99
N THR A 77 15.86 -12.37 -16.09
CA THR A 77 15.78 -12.18 -14.63
C THR A 77 16.49 -10.91 -14.17
N GLN A 78 17.64 -10.59 -14.76
CA GLN A 78 18.42 -9.40 -14.43
C GLN A 78 17.65 -8.09 -14.69
N PHE A 79 16.84 -8.03 -15.75
CA PHE A 79 16.03 -6.85 -16.05
C PHE A 79 14.92 -6.69 -15.00
N ASN A 80 14.23 -7.77 -14.66
CA ASN A 80 13.18 -7.76 -13.65
C ASN A 80 13.74 -7.34 -12.27
N GLN A 81 14.90 -7.87 -11.88
CA GLN A 81 15.61 -7.48 -10.65
C GLN A 81 16.02 -5.99 -10.66
N THR A 82 16.40 -5.46 -11.82
CA THR A 82 16.77 -4.04 -11.96
C THR A 82 15.55 -3.14 -11.81
N VAL A 83 14.43 -3.48 -12.46
CA VAL A 83 13.15 -2.76 -12.30
C VAL A 83 12.71 -2.75 -10.84
N GLU A 84 12.68 -3.93 -10.21
CA GLU A 84 12.34 -4.10 -8.80
C GLU A 84 13.23 -3.24 -7.90
N LYS A 85 14.56 -3.33 -8.06
CA LYS A 85 15.50 -2.55 -7.25
C LYS A 85 15.25 -1.05 -7.38
N LEU A 86 15.14 -0.54 -8.60
CA LEU A 86 14.96 0.90 -8.84
C LEU A 86 13.61 1.40 -8.32
N CYS A 87 12.54 0.62 -8.47
CA CYS A 87 11.22 0.90 -7.87
C CYS A 87 11.29 0.97 -6.34
N ASN A 88 11.86 -0.05 -5.72
CA ASN A 88 11.95 -0.18 -4.26
C ASN A 88 12.85 0.88 -3.62
N GLN A 89 13.80 1.41 -4.39
CA GLN A 89 14.70 2.50 -3.98
C GLN A 89 14.19 3.89 -4.39
N HIS A 90 12.98 3.98 -4.96
CA HIS A 90 12.37 5.21 -5.45
C HIS A 90 13.25 5.98 -6.47
N GLN A 91 14.11 5.27 -7.20
CA GLN A 91 14.99 5.86 -8.21
C GLN A 91 14.27 5.96 -9.56
N TYR A 92 13.19 6.74 -9.60
CA TYR A 92 12.28 6.78 -10.75
C TYR A 92 12.89 7.39 -12.02
N THR A 93 13.82 8.34 -11.89
CA THR A 93 14.57 8.89 -13.02
C THR A 93 15.45 7.82 -13.67
N ASP A 94 16.15 7.02 -12.86
CA ASP A 94 16.99 5.92 -13.35
C ASP A 94 16.14 4.79 -13.93
N LEU A 95 15.00 4.47 -13.29
CA LEU A 95 14.02 3.52 -13.82
C LEU A 95 13.50 3.95 -15.19
N LEU A 96 13.13 5.22 -15.35
CA LEU A 96 12.65 5.75 -16.62
C LEU A 96 13.71 5.64 -17.72
N LYS A 97 14.98 5.90 -17.39
CA LYS A 97 16.10 5.74 -18.31
C LYS A 97 16.32 4.27 -18.67
N PHE A 98 16.28 3.37 -17.69
CA PHE A 98 16.45 1.93 -17.88
C PHE A 98 15.35 1.33 -18.76
N LEU A 99 14.08 1.63 -18.47
CA LEU A 99 12.94 1.11 -19.25
C LEU A 99 12.98 1.54 -20.73
N LYS A 100 13.60 2.68 -21.04
CA LYS A 100 13.68 3.20 -22.41
C LYS A 100 14.87 2.64 -23.21
N GLN A 101 15.67 1.74 -22.65
CA GLN A 101 16.77 1.12 -23.39
C GLN A 101 16.24 0.08 -24.40
N ASP A 102 16.84 0.05 -25.58
CA ASP A 102 16.39 -0.82 -26.68
C ASP A 102 16.43 -2.32 -26.33
N ASP A 103 17.40 -2.73 -25.51
CA ASP A 103 17.55 -4.10 -25.03
C ASP A 103 16.42 -4.51 -24.07
N VAL A 104 15.99 -3.60 -23.19
CA VAL A 104 14.84 -3.82 -22.30
C VAL A 104 13.55 -3.94 -23.10
N ILE A 105 13.32 -3.03 -24.06
CA ILE A 105 12.14 -3.07 -24.93
C ILE A 105 12.11 -4.36 -25.76
N SER A 106 13.26 -4.78 -26.30
CA SER A 106 13.38 -5.99 -27.12
C SER A 106 13.18 -7.29 -26.32
N ALA A 107 13.30 -7.25 -24.99
CA ALA A 107 13.12 -8.40 -24.11
C ALA A 107 11.65 -8.62 -23.68
N ILE A 108 10.74 -7.74 -24.09
CA ILE A 108 9.29 -7.89 -23.89
C ILE A 108 8.75 -8.87 -24.91
N GLN A 109 8.16 -9.97 -24.47
CA GLN A 109 7.74 -11.08 -25.33
C GLN A 109 6.27 -11.50 -25.14
N SER A 110 5.55 -10.91 -24.19
CA SER A 110 4.14 -11.23 -23.92
C SER A 110 3.30 -10.00 -23.61
N ASP A 111 1.99 -10.15 -23.74
CA ASP A 111 1.03 -9.10 -23.38
C ASP A 111 1.12 -8.75 -21.89
N THR A 112 1.29 -9.73 -21.01
CA THR A 112 1.48 -9.51 -19.56
C THR A 112 2.76 -8.72 -19.27
N GLN A 113 3.87 -9.02 -19.96
CA GLN A 113 5.12 -8.25 -19.84
C GLN A 113 4.95 -6.83 -20.39
N THR A 114 4.20 -6.68 -21.50
CA THR A 114 3.88 -5.38 -22.09
C THR A 114 3.01 -4.54 -21.15
N GLN A 115 2.03 -5.15 -20.48
CA GLN A 115 1.21 -4.53 -19.46
C GLN A 115 2.07 -4.04 -18.29
N ALA A 116 2.94 -4.90 -17.76
CA ALA A 116 3.86 -4.56 -16.67
C ALA A 116 4.82 -3.43 -17.07
N TYR A 117 5.40 -3.50 -18.27
CA TYR A 117 6.26 -2.48 -18.84
C TYR A 117 5.59 -1.10 -18.82
N TYR A 118 4.39 -0.98 -19.40
CA TYR A 118 3.68 0.29 -19.45
C TYR A 118 3.21 0.74 -18.07
N TYR A 119 2.88 -0.18 -17.16
CA TYR A 119 2.60 0.16 -15.77
C TYR A 119 3.82 0.83 -15.10
N TYR A 120 4.99 0.19 -15.12
CA TYR A 120 6.21 0.77 -14.53
C TYR A 120 6.64 2.06 -15.25
N LEU A 121 6.51 2.13 -16.57
CA LEU A 121 6.79 3.34 -17.33
C LEU A 121 5.90 4.50 -16.88
N SER A 122 4.61 4.24 -16.62
CA SER A 122 3.69 5.27 -16.12
C SER A 122 4.05 5.76 -14.72
N VAL A 123 4.42 4.84 -13.81
CA VAL A 123 4.83 5.16 -12.44
C VAL A 123 6.13 5.96 -12.46
N ALA A 124 7.12 5.52 -13.23
CA ALA A 124 8.39 6.22 -13.37
C ALA A 124 8.21 7.62 -13.97
N THR A 125 7.37 7.74 -15.02
CA THR A 125 7.06 9.04 -15.65
C THR A 125 6.35 9.99 -14.69
N PHE A 126 5.43 9.47 -13.86
CA PHE A 126 4.74 10.27 -12.84
C PHE A 126 5.70 10.77 -11.76
N GLN A 127 6.57 9.90 -11.25
CA GLN A 127 7.41 10.18 -10.07
C GLN A 127 8.75 10.85 -10.40
N ALA A 128 9.22 10.80 -11.64
CA ALA A 128 10.49 11.41 -12.05
C ALA A 128 10.39 12.94 -12.30
N SER A 129 9.21 13.54 -12.13
CA SER A 129 8.97 14.96 -12.36
C SER A 129 8.13 15.54 -11.23
N ASP A 130 8.51 16.73 -10.75
CA ASP A 130 7.70 17.51 -9.79
C ASP A 130 6.41 18.07 -10.44
N SER A 131 6.34 18.08 -11.77
CA SER A 131 5.18 18.56 -12.54
C SER A 131 4.89 17.58 -13.68
N PRO A 132 4.31 16.41 -13.38
CA PRO A 132 4.10 15.36 -14.37
C PRO A 132 2.99 15.70 -15.37
N ASP A 133 3.18 15.36 -16.64
CA ASP A 133 2.13 15.46 -17.66
C ASP A 133 1.10 14.34 -17.45
N LEU A 134 0.01 14.68 -16.77
CA LEU A 134 -1.08 13.75 -16.48
C LEU A 134 -1.74 13.19 -17.75
N ALA A 135 -1.73 13.92 -18.87
CA ALA A 135 -2.29 13.43 -20.13
C ALA A 135 -1.41 12.33 -20.73
N GLN A 136 -0.09 12.54 -20.75
CA GLN A 136 0.88 11.52 -21.15
C GLN A 136 0.76 10.26 -20.29
N ILE A 137 0.69 10.41 -18.97
CA ILE A 137 0.60 9.28 -18.03
C ILE A 137 -0.70 8.48 -18.25
N LYS A 138 -1.83 9.17 -18.46
CA LYS A 138 -3.10 8.50 -18.84
C LYS A 138 -2.97 7.74 -20.16
N GLN A 139 -2.23 8.24 -21.14
CA GLN A 139 -2.00 7.53 -22.40
C GLN A 139 -1.18 6.25 -22.17
N ILE A 140 -0.09 6.33 -21.39
CA ILE A 140 0.74 5.16 -21.06
C ILE A 140 -0.08 4.10 -20.31
N LEU A 141 -0.88 4.51 -19.31
CA LEU A 141 -1.75 3.59 -18.57
C LEU A 141 -2.82 2.94 -19.45
N LYS A 142 -3.33 3.64 -20.48
CA LYS A 142 -4.26 3.06 -21.45
C LYS A 142 -3.58 2.02 -22.35
N LEU A 143 -2.30 2.21 -22.69
CA LEU A 143 -1.50 1.18 -23.36
C LEU A 143 -1.35 -0.05 -22.46
N ALA A 144 -1.06 0.15 -21.17
CA ALA A 144 -1.01 -0.95 -20.20
C ALA A 144 -2.34 -1.73 -20.13
N LEU A 145 -3.48 -1.04 -20.12
CA LEU A 145 -4.80 -1.69 -20.15
C LEU A 145 -5.09 -2.41 -21.47
N ALA A 146 -4.62 -1.89 -22.60
CA ALA A 146 -4.83 -2.53 -23.90
C ALA A 146 -4.06 -3.85 -24.02
N SER A 147 -2.97 -4.00 -23.28
CA SER A 147 -2.17 -5.23 -23.17
C SER A 147 -2.61 -6.14 -22.00
N ALA A 148 -3.72 -5.82 -21.32
CA ALA A 148 -4.19 -6.62 -20.20
C ALA A 148 -4.70 -8.00 -20.67
N PRO A 149 -4.45 -9.08 -19.91
CA PRO A 149 -5.12 -10.34 -20.15
C PRO A 149 -6.64 -10.20 -19.95
N GLU A 150 -7.43 -11.13 -20.51
CA GLU A 150 -8.90 -11.09 -20.40
C GLU A 150 -9.39 -11.15 -18.95
N SER A 151 -8.66 -11.84 -18.08
CA SER A 151 -8.95 -11.92 -16.64
C SER A 151 -8.52 -10.66 -15.89
N GLN A 152 -9.33 -10.20 -14.95
CA GLN A 152 -9.01 -9.04 -14.10
C GLN A 152 -7.94 -9.36 -13.05
N SER A 153 -6.68 -9.29 -13.45
CA SER A 153 -5.51 -9.45 -12.56
C SER A 153 -5.36 -8.28 -11.57
N ILE A 154 -4.56 -8.48 -10.51
CA ILE A 154 -4.19 -7.40 -9.58
C ILE A 154 -3.47 -6.26 -10.32
N LEU A 155 -2.58 -6.57 -11.27
CA LEU A 155 -1.93 -5.56 -12.12
C LEU A 155 -2.95 -4.73 -12.90
N THR A 156 -3.97 -5.36 -13.49
CA THR A 156 -5.04 -4.64 -14.19
C THR A 156 -5.78 -3.69 -13.24
N ARG A 157 -6.06 -4.11 -12.00
CA ARG A 157 -6.68 -3.25 -10.99
C ARG A 157 -5.77 -2.11 -10.54
N LEU A 158 -4.47 -2.37 -10.39
CA LEU A 158 -3.47 -1.34 -10.10
C LEU A 158 -3.44 -0.26 -11.20
N ILE A 159 -3.44 -0.67 -12.46
CA ILE A 159 -3.50 0.28 -13.59
C ILE A 159 -4.81 1.08 -13.56
N GLN A 160 -5.95 0.43 -13.30
CA GLN A 160 -7.24 1.11 -13.19
C GLN A 160 -7.27 2.11 -12.03
N ILE A 161 -6.75 1.77 -10.85
CA ILE A 161 -6.76 2.70 -9.72
C ILE A 161 -5.77 3.86 -9.93
N THR A 162 -4.63 3.62 -10.58
CA THR A 162 -3.71 4.69 -10.98
C THR A 162 -4.36 5.63 -12.01
N LEU A 163 -5.13 5.11 -12.97
CA LEU A 163 -5.94 5.93 -13.88
C LEU A 163 -6.99 6.78 -13.14
N ALA A 164 -7.58 6.24 -12.07
CA ALA A 164 -8.52 6.98 -11.23
C ALA A 164 -7.83 8.13 -10.51
N LEU A 165 -6.68 7.87 -9.88
CA LEU A 165 -5.88 8.88 -9.19
C LEU A 165 -5.41 9.98 -10.14
N VAL A 166 -4.79 9.64 -11.27
CA VAL A 166 -4.29 10.61 -12.25
C VAL A 166 -5.44 11.44 -12.83
N SER A 167 -6.60 10.82 -13.06
CA SER A 167 -7.82 11.54 -13.44
C SER A 167 -8.31 12.49 -12.36
N ALA A 168 -8.21 12.12 -11.08
CA ALA A 168 -8.61 12.96 -9.95
C ALA A 168 -7.71 14.20 -9.82
N LEU A 169 -6.39 14.00 -9.91
CA LEU A 169 -5.40 15.08 -9.94
C LEU A 169 -5.63 16.03 -11.12
N GLY A 170 -6.03 15.49 -12.28
CA GLY A 170 -6.43 16.27 -13.46
C GLY A 170 -7.85 16.84 -13.40
N ARG A 171 -8.56 16.73 -12.27
CA ARG A 171 -9.95 17.20 -12.05
C ARG A 171 -10.98 16.64 -13.05
N HIS A 172 -10.79 15.40 -13.51
CA HIS A 172 -11.70 14.70 -14.42
C HIS A 172 -12.62 13.71 -13.67
N ALA A 173 -13.62 14.22 -12.95
CA ALA A 173 -14.46 13.44 -12.03
C ALA A 173 -15.14 12.19 -12.65
N ASP A 174 -15.64 12.28 -13.88
CA ASP A 174 -16.30 11.15 -14.55
C ASP A 174 -15.34 9.99 -14.82
N GLN A 175 -14.13 10.31 -15.30
CA GLN A 175 -13.06 9.32 -15.53
C GLN A 175 -12.62 8.72 -14.21
N THR A 176 -12.43 9.55 -13.18
CA THR A 176 -12.07 9.07 -11.84
C THR A 176 -13.08 8.08 -11.31
N THR A 177 -14.38 8.41 -11.36
CA THR A 177 -15.45 7.54 -10.87
C THR A 177 -15.50 6.22 -11.62
N LYS A 178 -15.41 6.27 -12.96
CA LYS A 178 -15.37 5.08 -13.82
C LYS A 178 -14.23 4.13 -13.45
N TRP A 179 -13.01 4.65 -13.35
CA TRP A 179 -11.83 3.83 -13.12
C TRP A 179 -11.74 3.33 -11.68
N LEU A 180 -12.15 4.15 -10.70
CA LEU A 180 -12.25 3.76 -9.30
C LEU A 180 -13.21 2.58 -9.13
N ALA A 181 -14.38 2.64 -9.79
CA ALA A 181 -15.37 1.56 -9.75
C ALA A 181 -14.81 0.26 -10.34
N LYS A 182 -14.16 0.32 -11.51
CA LYS A 182 -13.54 -0.86 -12.14
C LYS A 182 -12.45 -1.48 -11.27
N ALA A 183 -11.56 -0.66 -10.70
CA ALA A 183 -10.46 -1.15 -9.88
C ALA A 183 -10.94 -1.87 -8.62
N THR A 184 -12.05 -1.42 -8.02
CA THR A 184 -12.58 -1.91 -6.75
C THR A 184 -13.73 -2.90 -6.88
N GLU A 185 -14.17 -3.20 -8.11
CA GLU A 185 -15.24 -4.16 -8.38
C GLU A 185 -14.91 -5.54 -7.81
N GLN A 186 -15.73 -6.02 -6.86
CA GLN A 186 -15.55 -7.33 -6.20
C GLN A 186 -14.14 -7.57 -5.62
N ILE A 187 -13.42 -6.50 -5.23
CA ILE A 187 -12.05 -6.61 -4.73
C ILE A 187 -11.96 -7.50 -3.47
N ASP A 188 -12.97 -7.47 -2.60
CA ASP A 188 -13.03 -8.31 -1.40
C ASP A 188 -13.16 -9.82 -1.71
N GLN A 189 -13.47 -10.20 -2.95
CA GLN A 189 -13.58 -11.59 -3.42
C GLN A 189 -12.31 -12.07 -4.11
N THR A 190 -11.34 -11.18 -4.34
CA THR A 190 -10.08 -11.52 -5.02
C THR A 190 -9.14 -12.23 -4.03
N PRO A 191 -8.43 -13.29 -4.45
CA PRO A 191 -7.37 -13.89 -3.63
C PRO A 191 -6.38 -12.82 -3.17
N PHE A 192 -5.94 -12.93 -1.92
CA PHE A 192 -5.02 -11.94 -1.38
C PHE A 192 -3.63 -12.06 -2.02
N GLU A 193 -3.20 -10.95 -2.61
CA GLU A 193 -1.82 -10.66 -2.96
C GLU A 193 -1.42 -9.37 -2.23
N PRO A 194 -0.16 -9.17 -1.82
CA PRO A 194 0.25 -7.95 -1.11
C PRO A 194 -0.12 -6.66 -1.84
N ASN A 195 -0.10 -6.68 -3.18
CA ASN A 195 -0.48 -5.53 -4.02
C ASN A 195 -1.96 -5.09 -3.89
N VAL A 196 -2.83 -5.94 -3.32
CA VAL A 196 -4.23 -5.56 -3.04
C VAL A 196 -4.30 -4.39 -2.05
N THR A 197 -3.37 -4.29 -1.11
CA THR A 197 -3.35 -3.19 -0.14
C THR A 197 -3.07 -1.84 -0.80
N VAL A 198 -2.27 -1.82 -1.87
CA VAL A 198 -2.03 -0.65 -2.72
C VAL A 198 -3.32 -0.15 -3.35
N ILE A 199 -4.20 -1.06 -3.81
CA ILE A 199 -5.46 -0.68 -4.43
C ILE A 199 -6.36 0.05 -3.42
N TYR A 200 -6.45 -0.45 -2.18
CA TYR A 200 -7.20 0.24 -1.13
C TYR A 200 -6.60 1.60 -0.77
N TYR A 201 -5.28 1.68 -0.65
CA TYR A 201 -4.58 2.94 -0.39
C TYR A 201 -4.81 3.97 -1.51
N LEU A 202 -4.63 3.58 -2.77
CA LEU A 202 -4.85 4.46 -3.92
C LEU A 202 -6.33 4.81 -4.10
N SER A 203 -7.26 3.93 -3.73
CA SER A 203 -8.70 4.25 -3.63
C SER A 203 -8.95 5.34 -2.59
N ALA A 204 -8.38 5.20 -1.40
CA ALA A 204 -8.48 6.20 -0.35
C ALA A 204 -7.89 7.54 -0.81
N LEU A 205 -6.69 7.53 -1.39
CA LEU A 205 -6.02 8.74 -1.88
C LEU A 205 -6.79 9.42 -3.03
N THR A 206 -7.37 8.62 -3.94
CA THR A 206 -8.24 9.14 -5.01
C THR A 206 -9.46 9.83 -4.43
N GLN A 207 -10.14 9.21 -3.46
CA GLN A 207 -11.31 9.78 -2.79
C GLN A 207 -10.97 11.03 -1.97
N PHE A 208 -9.79 11.06 -1.34
CA PHE A 208 -9.24 12.23 -0.66
C PHE A 208 -9.08 13.42 -1.62
N ASN A 209 -8.50 13.19 -2.80
CA ASN A 209 -8.35 14.22 -3.84
C ASN A 209 -9.69 14.71 -4.41
N LEU A 210 -10.77 13.92 -4.27
CA LEU A 210 -12.12 14.34 -4.62
C LEU A 210 -12.87 15.05 -3.46
N GLY A 211 -12.22 15.24 -2.30
CA GLY A 211 -12.86 15.78 -1.10
C GLY A 211 -13.88 14.83 -0.45
N GLN A 212 -13.82 13.53 -0.76
CA GLN A 212 -14.75 12.51 -0.26
C GLN A 212 -14.17 11.83 0.99
N ASP A 213 -13.90 12.62 2.03
CA ASP A 213 -13.17 12.21 3.24
C ASP A 213 -13.74 10.94 3.90
N VAL A 214 -15.06 10.85 4.03
CA VAL A 214 -15.72 9.67 4.65
C VAL A 214 -15.43 8.40 3.87
N LYS A 215 -15.48 8.46 2.52
CA LYS A 215 -15.17 7.30 1.68
C LYS A 215 -13.67 7.00 1.72
N SER A 216 -12.84 8.04 1.70
CA SER A 216 -11.39 7.91 1.80
C SER A 216 -10.98 7.16 3.06
N ALA A 217 -11.50 7.58 4.22
CA ALA A 217 -11.26 6.91 5.50
C ALA A 217 -11.77 5.46 5.50
N ALA A 218 -12.92 5.19 4.89
CA ALA A 218 -13.47 3.84 4.78
C ALA A 218 -12.58 2.92 3.92
N SER A 219 -12.10 3.39 2.76
CA SER A 219 -11.17 2.64 1.91
C SER A 219 -9.85 2.36 2.62
N ALA A 220 -9.29 3.37 3.30
CA ALA A 220 -8.06 3.24 4.09
C ALA A 220 -8.22 2.20 5.21
N ALA A 221 -9.29 2.31 6.00
CA ALA A 221 -9.58 1.36 7.07
C ALA A 221 -9.78 -0.07 6.53
N ARG A 222 -10.48 -0.23 5.40
CA ARG A 222 -10.67 -1.54 4.77
C ARG A 222 -9.35 -2.15 4.30
N GLY A 223 -8.45 -1.34 3.74
CA GLY A 223 -7.10 -1.79 3.37
C GLY A 223 -6.30 -2.32 4.56
N LEU A 224 -6.36 -1.64 5.71
CA LEU A 224 -5.72 -2.10 6.94
C LEU A 224 -6.30 -3.44 7.42
N GLU A 225 -7.63 -3.60 7.41
CA GLU A 225 -8.28 -4.86 7.78
C GLU A 225 -7.87 -6.02 6.87
N VAL A 226 -7.83 -5.79 5.55
CA VAL A 226 -7.47 -6.84 4.58
C VAL A 226 -6.01 -7.26 4.75
N ALA A 227 -5.10 -6.30 4.89
CA ALA A 227 -3.69 -6.55 5.11
C ALA A 227 -3.46 -7.33 6.42
N ALA A 228 -4.06 -6.85 7.52
CA ALA A 228 -3.91 -7.43 8.84
C ALA A 228 -4.53 -8.84 8.96
N ALA A 229 -5.58 -9.16 8.18
CA ALA A 229 -6.15 -10.49 8.11
C ALA A 229 -5.24 -11.52 7.40
N HIS A 230 -4.25 -11.04 6.63
CA HIS A 230 -3.29 -11.86 5.89
C HIS A 230 -1.85 -11.64 6.36
N ASP A 231 -1.66 -11.14 7.58
CA ASP A 231 -0.36 -10.87 8.20
C ASP A 231 0.57 -9.96 7.37
N SER A 232 -0.02 -9.13 6.50
CA SER A 232 0.69 -8.11 5.73
C SER A 232 0.59 -6.75 6.43
N HIS A 233 1.68 -6.01 6.40
CA HIS A 233 1.76 -4.65 6.94
C HIS A 233 2.16 -3.62 5.87
N TYR A 234 2.10 -4.02 4.60
CA TYR A 234 2.49 -3.18 3.49
C TYR A 234 1.60 -1.93 3.39
N LEU A 235 2.23 -0.76 3.33
CA LEU A 235 1.63 0.58 3.32
C LEU A 235 0.99 1.05 4.63
N PHE A 236 1.26 0.42 5.78
CA PHE A 236 0.65 0.84 7.04
C PHE A 236 1.06 2.27 7.41
N ALA A 237 2.32 2.64 7.25
CA ALA A 237 2.78 3.98 7.58
C ALA A 237 2.07 5.04 6.73
N ASN A 238 1.94 4.78 5.42
CA ASN A 238 1.25 5.63 4.46
C ASN A 238 -0.27 5.73 4.72
N VAL A 239 -0.92 4.61 5.01
CA VAL A 239 -2.36 4.57 5.29
C VAL A 239 -2.69 5.32 6.58
N TYR A 240 -1.90 5.12 7.65
CA TYR A 240 -2.09 5.88 8.90
C TYR A 240 -1.77 7.37 8.73
N TYR A 241 -0.80 7.74 7.89
CA TYR A 241 -0.54 9.14 7.58
C TYR A 241 -1.74 9.80 6.90
N LEU A 242 -2.36 9.12 5.92
CA LEU A 242 -3.57 9.63 5.27
C LEU A 242 -4.74 9.76 6.25
N LEU A 243 -4.92 8.78 7.15
CA LEU A 243 -5.94 8.85 8.20
C LEU A 243 -5.72 10.01 9.17
N ALA A 244 -4.47 10.37 9.47
CA ALA A 244 -4.15 11.55 10.28
C ALA A 244 -4.59 12.85 9.58
N ILE A 245 -4.30 13.01 8.29
CA ILE A 245 -4.74 14.18 7.51
C ILE A 245 -6.27 14.26 7.48
N LEU A 246 -6.95 13.14 7.23
CA LEU A 246 -8.41 13.09 7.23
C LEU A 246 -9.00 13.44 8.60
N ALA A 247 -8.41 12.94 9.69
CA ALA A 247 -8.82 13.28 11.04
C ALA A 247 -8.63 14.77 11.34
N HIS A 248 -7.52 15.35 10.89
CA HIS A 248 -7.25 16.79 11.00
C HIS A 248 -8.30 17.62 10.26
N ARG A 249 -8.59 17.31 8.98
CA ARG A 249 -9.61 17.99 8.17
C ARG A 249 -11.01 17.94 8.76
N ASN A 250 -11.29 16.97 9.63
CA ASN A 250 -12.60 16.75 10.24
C ASN A 250 -12.62 17.10 11.74
N ASP A 251 -11.62 17.84 12.24
CA ASP A 251 -11.49 18.30 13.64
C ASP A 251 -11.50 17.16 14.69
N GLN A 252 -10.90 16.02 14.36
CA GLN A 252 -10.84 14.82 15.22
C GLN A 252 -9.46 14.66 15.85
N ALA A 253 -9.10 15.57 16.76
CA ALA A 253 -7.77 15.65 17.38
C ALA A 253 -7.25 14.31 17.96
N ASP A 254 -8.09 13.59 18.72
CA ASP A 254 -7.69 12.30 19.31
C ASP A 254 -7.33 11.26 18.24
N LYS A 255 -8.09 11.22 17.13
CA LYS A 255 -7.83 10.29 16.03
C LYS A 255 -6.62 10.71 15.21
N GLN A 256 -6.42 12.00 15.03
CA GLN A 256 -5.24 12.55 14.36
C GLN A 256 -3.98 12.11 15.10
N GLN A 257 -3.88 12.42 16.40
CA GLN A 257 -2.69 12.11 17.20
C GLN A 257 -2.40 10.60 17.19
N LEU A 258 -3.42 9.76 17.34
CA LEU A 258 -3.25 8.31 17.32
C LEU A 258 -2.77 7.81 15.94
N ALA A 259 -3.31 8.35 14.85
CA ALA A 259 -2.91 7.97 13.50
C ALA A 259 -1.48 8.43 13.17
N GLU A 260 -1.07 9.63 13.61
CA GLU A 260 0.30 10.13 13.46
C GLU A 260 1.31 9.23 14.18
N GLN A 261 1.05 8.90 15.44
CA GLN A 261 1.90 8.00 16.22
C GLN A 261 2.07 6.64 15.54
N ARG A 262 0.98 6.07 15.00
CA ARG A 262 1.01 4.80 14.27
C ARG A 262 1.80 4.92 12.97
N SER A 263 1.60 5.99 12.22
CA SER A 263 2.36 6.24 10.98
C SER A 263 3.87 6.25 11.23
N VAL A 264 4.33 7.00 12.25
CA VAL A 264 5.75 7.03 12.66
C VAL A 264 6.24 5.65 13.08
N THR A 265 5.49 4.96 13.95
CA THR A 265 5.87 3.63 14.45
C THR A 265 6.07 2.63 13.30
N PHE A 266 5.15 2.59 12.34
CA PHE A 266 5.26 1.69 11.20
C PHE A 266 6.35 2.10 10.20
N SER A 267 6.56 3.41 10.01
CA SER A 267 7.67 3.90 9.18
C SER A 267 9.03 3.48 9.73
N GLU A 268 9.24 3.64 11.04
CA GLU A 268 10.48 3.22 11.72
C GLU A 268 10.67 1.70 11.69
N LEU A 269 9.61 0.95 11.99
CA LEU A 269 9.64 -0.51 12.06
C LEU A 269 9.98 -1.14 10.70
N PHE A 270 9.38 -0.63 9.63
CA PHE A 270 9.42 -1.25 8.31
C PHE A 270 10.29 -0.50 7.31
N LYS A 271 10.93 0.59 7.75
CA LYS A 271 11.64 1.55 6.87
C LYS A 271 10.76 2.00 5.71
N GLU A 272 9.46 2.09 5.96
CA GLU A 272 8.45 2.46 4.95
C GLU A 272 8.51 3.99 4.76
N PRO A 273 8.84 4.48 3.55
CA PRO A 273 8.82 5.91 3.28
C PRO A 273 7.37 6.42 3.25
N VAL A 274 7.11 7.52 3.94
CA VAL A 274 5.77 8.11 4.03
C VAL A 274 5.58 9.17 2.95
N TYR A 275 4.63 8.92 2.04
CA TYR A 275 4.17 9.87 1.05
C TYR A 275 3.31 10.95 1.71
N LYS A 276 3.60 12.21 1.37
CA LYS A 276 2.89 13.38 1.88
C LYS A 276 2.08 14.03 0.75
N PRO A 277 0.77 13.76 0.63
CA PRO A 277 -0.06 14.42 -0.37
C PRO A 277 -0.18 15.92 -0.10
N ASP A 278 -0.28 16.71 -1.16
CA ASP A 278 -0.48 18.16 -1.07
C ASP A 278 -1.80 18.48 -0.34
N HIS A 279 -1.74 19.49 0.53
CA HIS A 279 -2.83 19.87 1.45
C HIS A 279 -3.93 20.70 0.80
#